data_AF-F2SIG7-F1
#
_entry.id   AF-F2SIG7-F1
#
_cell.length_a   1.000
_cell.length_b   1.000
_cell.length_c   1.000
_cell.angle_alpha   90.00
_cell.angle_beta   90.00
_cell.angle_gamma   90.00
#
_symmetry.space_group_name_H-M   'P 1'
#
loop_
_entity.id
_entity.type
_entity.pdbx_description
1 polymer ?
#
loop_
_entity_poly.entity_id
_entity_poly.type
_entity_poly.pdbx_seq_one_letter_code
_entity_poly.pdbx_strand_id
1 'polypeptide(L)'
;MTQMRNANVAGPHLCRAHMSVGKYLAIEFLSDIIGVEEYSIPHVLGYQTSGHQLYHENQTLIVAVMRAGEPMARGVWESFPKSSFLHVKSPEDVKPHHVQGKVTIILVDSVINSGKTVAEFLGRIQILHSTVRIVVVAGVVQAECISRRALTQKLRYGAKVTVVALRVSQNKYTGRGSTDTGNRLFNTTSLP
;
A
#
# COMPACT_ATOMS: atom_id res chain seq x y z
N MET A 1 -3.88 8.77 12.80
CA MET A 1 -2.64 9.54 12.47
C MET A 1 -1.81 9.93 13.69
N THR A 2 -2.37 10.45 14.78
CA THR A 2 -1.63 11.06 15.91
C THR A 2 -0.44 10.22 16.40
N GLN A 3 -0.66 8.92 16.66
CA GLN A 3 0.39 7.98 17.08
C GLN A 3 1.54 7.85 16.08
N MET A 4 1.28 7.88 14.76
CA MET A 4 2.33 7.79 13.73
C MET A 4 3.28 9.00 13.72
N ARG A 5 2.79 10.16 14.18
CA ARG A 5 3.54 11.42 14.19
C ARG A 5 4.13 11.76 15.56
N ASN A 6 3.65 11.12 16.62
CA ASN A 6 4.16 11.35 17.96
C ASN A 6 5.59 10.81 18.05
N ALA A 7 6.58 11.70 18.25
CA ALA A 7 7.99 11.33 18.33
C ALA A 7 8.30 10.34 19.47
N ASN A 8 7.46 10.34 20.52
CA ASN A 8 7.59 9.44 21.67
C ASN A 8 7.08 8.01 21.39
N VAL A 9 6.49 7.77 20.21
CA VAL A 9 6.00 6.45 19.80
C VAL A 9 6.99 5.85 18.80
N ALA A 10 7.49 4.66 19.08
CA ALA A 10 8.45 3.94 18.24
C ALA A 10 8.25 2.42 18.36
N GLY A 11 8.96 1.66 17.54
CA GLY A 11 9.00 0.20 17.60
C GLY A 11 7.61 -0.42 17.37
N PRO A 12 7.27 -1.49 18.12
CA PRO A 12 6.00 -2.20 17.95
C PRO A 12 4.74 -1.33 18.08
N HIS A 13 4.76 -0.28 18.91
CA HIS A 13 3.64 0.64 19.05
C HIS A 13 3.43 1.48 17.79
N LEU A 14 4.53 1.93 17.18
CA LEU A 14 4.47 2.65 15.91
C LEU A 14 4.02 1.73 14.77
N CYS A 15 4.55 0.49 14.71
CA CYS A 15 4.09 -0.51 13.76
C CYS A 15 2.57 -0.75 13.86
N ARG A 16 2.04 -0.92 15.08
CA ARG A 16 0.59 -1.05 15.30
C ARG A 16 -0.18 0.17 14.80
N ALA A 17 0.31 1.37 15.05
CA ALA A 17 -0.35 2.58 14.57
C ALA A 17 -0.42 2.64 13.02
N HIS A 18 0.63 2.20 12.33
CA HIS A 18 0.64 2.11 10.86
C HIS A 18 -0.28 1.00 10.35
N MET A 19 -0.31 -0.14 11.03
CA MET A 19 -1.20 -1.27 10.73
C MET A 19 -2.68 -0.88 10.88
N SER A 20 -3.05 -0.22 11.98
CA SER A 20 -4.42 0.30 12.16
C SER A 20 -4.82 1.28 11.08
N VAL A 21 -3.89 2.13 10.62
CA VAL A 21 -4.14 3.04 9.50
C VAL A 21 -4.27 2.30 8.18
N GLY A 22 -3.45 1.28 7.92
CA GLY A 22 -3.59 0.42 6.74
C GLY A 22 -4.98 -0.23 6.67
N LYS A 23 -5.45 -0.77 7.80
CA LYS A 23 -6.79 -1.36 7.94
C LYS A 23 -7.91 -0.34 7.69
N TYR A 24 -7.79 0.84 8.29
CA TYR A 24 -8.73 1.94 8.06
C TYR A 24 -8.79 2.33 6.58
N LEU A 25 -7.65 2.55 5.93
CA LEU A 25 -7.61 2.93 4.52
C LEU A 25 -8.17 1.84 3.60
N ALA A 26 -7.97 0.57 3.97
CA ALA A 26 -8.50 -0.57 3.24
C ALA A 26 -10.02 -0.65 3.30
N ILE A 27 -10.59 -0.59 4.51
CA ILE A 27 -12.02 -0.75 4.73
C ILE A 27 -12.81 0.45 4.19
N GLU A 28 -12.31 1.67 4.38
CA GLU A 28 -13.07 2.89 4.07
C GLU A 28 -12.92 3.38 2.62
N PHE A 29 -11.83 3.03 1.94
CA PHE A 29 -11.56 3.58 0.60
C PHE A 29 -11.28 2.50 -0.44
N LEU A 30 -10.50 1.46 -0.10
CA LEU A 30 -10.15 0.45 -1.10
C LEU A 30 -11.35 -0.40 -1.51
N SER A 31 -12.24 -0.73 -0.58
CA SER A 31 -13.51 -1.43 -0.85
C SER A 31 -14.37 -0.68 -1.88
N ASP A 32 -14.50 0.64 -1.76
CA ASP A 32 -15.26 1.47 -2.70
C ASP A 32 -14.57 1.62 -4.05
N ILE A 33 -13.25 1.79 -4.04
CA ILE A 33 -12.45 1.96 -5.28
C ILE A 33 -12.40 0.67 -6.09
N ILE A 34 -12.22 -0.47 -5.41
CA ILE A 34 -12.02 -1.77 -6.05
C ILE A 34 -13.36 -2.48 -6.30
N GLY A 35 -14.33 -2.26 -5.41
CA GLY A 35 -15.59 -2.98 -5.33
C GLY A 35 -15.51 -4.18 -4.40
N VAL A 36 -16.68 -4.69 -4.03
CA VAL A 36 -16.86 -5.98 -3.33
C VAL A 36 -17.62 -6.95 -4.22
N GLU A 37 -17.41 -8.24 -4.00
CA GLU A 37 -18.14 -9.30 -4.68
C GLU A 37 -18.75 -10.28 -3.67
N GLU A 38 -19.89 -10.84 -4.06
CA GLU A 38 -20.52 -11.93 -3.33
C GLU A 38 -19.82 -13.25 -3.64
N TYR A 39 -19.67 -14.11 -2.64
CA TYR A 39 -19.16 -15.46 -2.82
C TYR A 39 -19.84 -16.46 -1.87
N SER A 40 -19.91 -17.73 -2.26
CA SER A 40 -20.51 -18.78 -1.44
C SER A 40 -19.62 -19.13 -0.24
N ILE A 41 -20.22 -19.20 0.95
CA ILE A 41 -19.60 -19.67 2.18
C ILE A 41 -20.41 -20.78 2.83
N PRO A 42 -19.75 -21.73 3.52
CA PRO A 42 -20.46 -22.67 4.40
C PRO A 42 -21.00 -21.91 5.62
N HIS A 43 -22.32 -21.91 5.78
CA HIS A 43 -22.98 -21.40 6.98
C HIS A 43 -22.76 -22.38 8.14
N VAL A 44 -22.71 -21.87 9.37
CA VAL A 44 -22.49 -22.67 10.60
C VAL A 44 -23.57 -23.74 10.85
N LEU A 45 -24.73 -23.62 10.19
CA LEU A 45 -25.81 -24.60 10.22
C LEU A 45 -25.73 -25.66 9.09
N GLY A 46 -24.66 -25.68 8.29
CA GLY A 46 -24.38 -26.74 7.31
C GLY A 46 -24.87 -26.49 5.88
N TYR A 47 -25.54 -25.38 5.59
CA TYR A 47 -25.94 -24.98 4.23
C TYR A 47 -25.01 -23.92 3.63
N GLN A 48 -25.11 -23.65 2.32
CA GLN A 48 -24.35 -22.57 1.67
C GLN A 48 -25.10 -21.24 1.77
N THR A 49 -24.39 -20.15 2.08
CA THR A 49 -24.93 -18.80 2.11
C THR A 49 -23.97 -17.79 1.48
N SER A 50 -24.43 -16.55 1.35
CA SER A 50 -23.69 -15.46 0.73
C SER A 50 -22.75 -14.78 1.73
N GLY A 51 -21.46 -14.79 1.41
CA GLY A 51 -20.44 -13.94 2.03
C GLY A 51 -20.02 -12.82 1.05
N HIS A 52 -19.26 -11.86 1.55
CA HIS A 52 -18.71 -10.77 0.74
C HIS A 52 -17.21 -10.66 0.94
N GLN A 53 -16.50 -10.31 -0.13
CA GLN A 53 -15.05 -10.12 -0.15
C GLN A 53 -14.69 -8.99 -1.10
N LEU A 54 -13.42 -8.58 -1.11
CA LEU A 54 -12.94 -7.63 -2.11
C LEU A 54 -13.11 -8.21 -3.52
N TYR A 55 -13.49 -7.39 -4.50
CA TYR A 55 -13.64 -7.84 -5.89
C TYR A 55 -12.35 -8.50 -6.39
N HIS A 56 -12.44 -9.78 -6.77
CA HIS A 56 -11.31 -10.65 -7.12
C HIS A 56 -10.16 -10.63 -6.10
N GLU A 57 -10.48 -10.80 -4.80
CA GLU A 57 -9.50 -10.73 -3.71
C GLU A 57 -8.30 -11.68 -3.90
N ASN A 58 -8.53 -12.91 -4.35
CA ASN A 58 -7.46 -13.91 -4.61
C ASN A 58 -6.55 -13.53 -5.81
N GLN A 59 -7.03 -12.70 -6.72
CA GLN A 59 -6.27 -12.12 -7.82
C GLN A 59 -5.76 -10.71 -7.50
N THR A 60 -5.83 -10.29 -6.24
CA THR A 60 -5.23 -9.06 -5.75
C THR A 60 -3.84 -9.34 -5.18
N LEU A 61 -2.88 -8.46 -5.48
CA LEU A 61 -1.52 -8.48 -4.95
C LEU A 61 -1.27 -7.21 -4.15
N ILE A 62 -0.93 -7.37 -2.87
CA ILE A 62 -0.50 -6.27 -1.98
C ILE A 62 1.03 -6.27 -1.98
N VAL A 63 1.62 -5.14 -2.39
CA VAL A 63 3.06 -4.94 -2.48
C VAL A 63 3.50 -3.98 -1.38
N ALA A 64 4.21 -4.50 -0.40
CA ALA A 64 4.76 -3.75 0.72
C ALA A 64 6.14 -3.18 0.36
N VAL A 65 6.25 -1.86 0.23
CA VAL A 65 7.53 -1.18 -0.01
C VAL A 65 8.34 -1.15 1.27
N MET A 66 9.40 -1.94 1.29
CA MET A 66 10.28 -2.10 2.43
C MET A 66 11.14 -0.86 2.62
N ARG A 67 11.40 -0.45 3.86
CA ARG A 67 10.96 -1.09 5.11
C ARG A 67 9.68 -0.49 5.67
N ALA A 68 9.50 0.82 5.52
CA ALA A 68 8.49 1.58 6.23
C ALA A 68 7.05 1.27 5.81
N GLY A 69 6.82 0.77 4.59
CA GLY A 69 5.50 0.42 4.09
C GLY A 69 4.93 -0.86 4.72
N GLU A 70 5.75 -1.76 5.23
CA GLU A 70 5.32 -3.10 5.65
C GLU A 70 4.24 -3.09 6.74
N PRO A 71 4.35 -2.34 7.85
CA PRO A 71 3.32 -2.40 8.89
C PRO A 71 1.97 -1.89 8.39
N MET A 72 1.95 -0.90 7.51
CA MET A 72 0.73 -0.40 6.88
C MET A 72 0.16 -1.43 5.89
N ALA A 73 1.02 -2.03 5.07
CA ALA A 73 0.63 -3.07 4.12
C ALA A 73 0.02 -4.27 4.83
N ARG A 74 0.56 -4.65 6.01
CA ARG A 74 0.01 -5.70 6.85
C ARG A 74 -1.41 -5.40 7.31
N GLY A 75 -1.73 -4.14 7.62
CA GLY A 75 -3.10 -3.73 7.94
C GLY A 75 -4.06 -3.84 6.75
N VAL A 76 -3.59 -3.53 5.54
CA VAL A 76 -4.35 -3.75 4.30
C VAL A 76 -4.58 -5.25 4.09
N TRP A 77 -3.55 -6.06 4.28
CA TRP A 77 -3.63 -7.52 4.09
C TRP A 77 -4.52 -8.22 5.10
N GLU A 78 -4.52 -7.77 6.36
CA GLU A 78 -5.47 -8.25 7.38
C GLU A 78 -6.93 -7.99 6.97
N SER A 79 -7.18 -6.94 6.20
CA SER A 79 -8.52 -6.62 5.70
C SER A 79 -8.93 -7.47 4.50
N PHE A 80 -7.95 -7.98 3.73
CA PHE A 80 -8.14 -8.75 2.50
C PHE A 80 -7.29 -10.04 2.52
N PRO A 81 -7.61 -10.99 3.42
CA PRO A 81 -6.74 -12.12 3.74
C PRO A 81 -6.49 -13.09 2.57
N LYS A 82 -7.32 -13.10 1.52
CA LYS A 82 -7.11 -13.94 0.33
C LYS A 82 -6.13 -13.32 -0.67
N SER A 83 -5.80 -12.03 -0.52
CA SER A 83 -4.81 -11.36 -1.36
C SER A 83 -3.41 -11.92 -1.14
N SER A 84 -2.61 -11.96 -2.20
CA SER A 84 -1.18 -12.27 -2.07
C SER A 84 -0.42 -11.08 -1.46
N PHE A 85 0.60 -11.34 -0.63
CA PHE A 85 1.39 -10.32 0.05
C PHE A 85 2.87 -10.43 -0.34
N LEU A 86 3.43 -9.37 -0.93
CA LEU A 86 4.80 -9.34 -1.45
C LEU A 86 5.61 -8.21 -0.80
N HIS A 87 6.75 -8.56 -0.22
CA HIS A 87 7.74 -7.57 0.22
C HIS A 87 8.67 -7.21 -0.93
N VAL A 88 8.90 -5.91 -1.14
CA VAL A 88 9.84 -5.41 -2.16
C VAL A 88 10.70 -4.30 -1.59
N LYS A 89 11.97 -4.24 -1.95
CA LYS A 89 12.87 -3.11 -1.63
C LYS A 89 13.08 -2.24 -2.86
N SER A 90 13.14 -2.83 -4.05
CA SER A 90 13.30 -2.12 -5.31
C SER A 90 12.31 -2.61 -6.37
N PRO A 91 12.07 -1.83 -7.44
CA PRO A 91 11.16 -2.23 -8.52
C PRO A 91 11.48 -3.61 -9.11
N GLU A 92 12.77 -3.95 -9.22
CA GLU A 92 13.26 -5.21 -9.80
C GLU A 92 12.80 -6.45 -9.02
N ASP A 93 12.46 -6.30 -7.73
CA ASP A 93 11.89 -7.36 -6.90
C ASP A 93 10.48 -7.77 -7.40
N VAL A 94 9.80 -6.91 -8.15
CA VAL A 94 8.57 -7.26 -8.87
C VAL A 94 8.92 -8.05 -10.13
N LYS A 95 8.64 -9.35 -10.09
CA LYS A 95 8.93 -10.32 -11.17
C LYS A 95 7.66 -10.66 -11.96
N PRO A 96 7.78 -11.13 -13.21
CA PRO A 96 6.63 -11.47 -14.05
C PRO A 96 5.62 -12.42 -13.37
N HIS A 97 6.11 -13.48 -12.72
CA HIS A 97 5.25 -14.46 -12.05
C HIS A 97 4.54 -13.92 -10.80
N HIS A 98 4.98 -12.79 -10.22
CA HIS A 98 4.25 -12.15 -9.12
C HIS A 98 2.96 -11.48 -9.60
N VAL A 99 2.98 -10.90 -10.81
CA VAL A 99 1.86 -10.11 -11.35
C VAL A 99 0.98 -10.89 -12.32
N GLN A 100 1.42 -12.06 -12.77
CA GLN A 100 0.66 -12.91 -13.68
C GLN A 100 -0.69 -13.32 -13.08
N GLY A 101 -1.77 -13.11 -13.83
CA GLY A 101 -3.14 -13.43 -13.41
C GLY A 101 -3.72 -12.50 -12.34
N LYS A 102 -3.00 -11.43 -11.97
CA LYS A 102 -3.47 -10.42 -11.02
C LYS A 102 -4.27 -9.35 -11.74
N VAL A 103 -5.44 -9.01 -11.19
CA VAL A 103 -6.33 -7.98 -11.73
C VAL A 103 -6.18 -6.66 -11.01
N THR A 104 -5.74 -6.70 -9.75
CA THR A 104 -5.48 -5.53 -8.92
C THR A 104 -4.13 -5.65 -8.22
N ILE A 105 -3.34 -4.58 -8.24
CA ILE A 105 -2.12 -4.45 -7.45
C ILE A 105 -2.26 -3.24 -6.53
N ILE A 106 -2.08 -3.46 -5.23
CA ILE A 106 -2.10 -2.44 -4.19
C ILE A 106 -0.66 -2.19 -3.75
N LEU A 107 -0.08 -1.06 -4.15
CA LEU A 107 1.27 -0.66 -3.76
C LEU A 107 1.20 0.17 -2.47
N VAL A 108 1.82 -0.31 -1.40
CA VAL A 108 1.73 0.31 -0.08
C VAL A 108 3.08 0.84 0.36
N ASP A 109 3.13 2.13 0.67
CA ASP A 109 4.28 2.79 1.29
C ASP A 109 3.78 3.72 2.40
N SER A 110 4.47 3.78 3.52
CA SER A 110 4.01 4.63 4.62
C SER A 110 4.10 6.12 4.29
N VAL A 111 5.14 6.55 3.58
CA VAL A 111 5.40 7.97 3.31
C VAL A 111 5.93 8.15 1.89
N ILE A 112 5.15 8.82 1.05
CA ILE A 112 5.54 9.17 -0.32
C ILE A 112 6.01 10.63 -0.32
N ASN A 113 7.33 10.84 -0.31
CA ASN A 113 7.92 12.17 -0.21
C ASN A 113 8.24 12.83 -1.56
N SER A 114 9.04 12.17 -2.42
CA SER A 114 9.36 12.69 -3.77
C SER A 114 8.52 12.05 -4.87
N GLY A 115 7.86 10.93 -4.57
CA GLY A 115 7.12 10.13 -5.54
C GLY A 115 8.00 9.28 -6.46
N LYS A 116 9.33 9.47 -6.45
CA LYS A 116 10.27 8.77 -7.35
C LYS A 116 10.17 7.24 -7.22
N THR A 117 10.28 6.72 -6.00
CA THR A 117 10.22 5.28 -5.72
C THR A 117 8.90 4.69 -6.24
N VAL A 118 7.78 5.33 -5.91
CA VAL A 118 6.46 4.89 -6.38
C VAL A 118 6.37 4.93 -7.90
N ALA A 119 6.85 5.99 -8.55
CA ALA A 119 6.85 6.09 -10.01
C ALA A 119 7.66 4.98 -10.68
N GLU A 120 8.80 4.59 -10.11
CA GLU A 120 9.61 3.48 -10.61
C GLU A 120 8.89 2.14 -10.46
N PHE A 121 8.24 1.87 -9.31
CA PHE A 121 7.39 0.70 -9.13
C PHE A 121 6.21 0.67 -10.11
N LEU A 122 5.51 1.80 -10.27
CA LEU A 122 4.39 1.92 -11.19
C LEU A 122 4.81 1.66 -12.64
N GLY A 123 5.94 2.21 -13.07
CA GLY A 123 6.51 1.95 -14.40
C GLY A 123 6.87 0.47 -14.58
N ARG A 124 7.50 -0.14 -13.58
CA ARG A 124 7.85 -1.57 -13.60
C ARG A 124 6.62 -2.47 -13.68
N ILE A 125 5.61 -2.22 -12.85
CA ILE A 125 4.35 -2.97 -12.87
C ILE A 125 3.67 -2.83 -14.23
N GLN A 126 3.60 -1.61 -14.79
CA GLN A 126 2.98 -1.39 -16.09
C GLN A 126 3.71 -2.10 -17.24
N ILE A 127 5.04 -2.19 -17.19
CA ILE A 127 5.83 -2.95 -18.18
C ILE A 127 5.45 -4.44 -18.12
N LEU A 128 5.27 -4.98 -16.92
CA LEU A 128 4.95 -6.40 -16.72
C LEU A 128 3.46 -6.72 -16.94
N HIS A 129 2.58 -5.77 -16.65
CA HIS A 129 1.13 -5.94 -16.74
C HIS A 129 0.45 -4.60 -17.08
N SER A 130 0.25 -4.35 -18.37
CA SER A 130 -0.16 -3.03 -18.88
C SER A 130 -1.60 -2.62 -18.51
N THR A 131 -2.47 -3.58 -18.21
CA THR A 131 -3.91 -3.39 -17.97
C THR A 131 -4.33 -3.56 -16.51
N VAL A 132 -3.40 -3.86 -15.59
CA VAL A 132 -3.74 -4.13 -14.19
C VAL A 132 -4.24 -2.86 -13.52
N ARG A 133 -5.25 -2.98 -12.66
CA ARG A 133 -5.66 -1.88 -11.79
C ARG A 133 -4.58 -1.66 -10.75
N ILE A 134 -4.04 -0.44 -10.65
CA ILE A 134 -3.05 -0.11 -9.62
C ILE A 134 -3.63 0.92 -8.67
N VAL A 135 -3.60 0.60 -7.37
CA VAL A 135 -3.96 1.52 -6.30
C VAL A 135 -2.74 1.71 -5.39
N VAL A 136 -2.36 2.96 -5.15
CA VAL A 136 -1.27 3.31 -4.23
C VAL A 136 -1.88 3.71 -2.89
N VAL A 137 -1.38 3.15 -1.79
CA VAL A 137 -1.83 3.44 -0.42
C VAL A 137 -0.69 4.05 0.37
N ALA A 138 -0.96 5.17 1.04
CA ALA A 138 0.02 5.77 1.94
C ALA A 138 -0.58 6.49 3.15
N GLY A 139 0.20 6.56 4.22
CA GLY A 139 -0.13 7.37 5.39
C GLY A 139 0.08 8.86 5.12
N VAL A 140 1.12 9.21 4.38
CA VAL A 140 1.43 10.59 4.01
C VAL A 140 1.89 10.64 2.58
N VAL A 141 1.29 11.53 1.79
CA VAL A 141 1.76 11.88 0.45
C VAL A 141 2.14 13.34 0.41
N GLN A 142 3.29 13.68 -0.14
CA GLN A 142 3.70 15.08 -0.31
C GLN A 142 2.96 15.71 -1.49
N ALA A 143 2.49 16.96 -1.34
CA ALA A 143 1.58 17.61 -2.29
C ALA A 143 2.13 17.76 -3.72
N GLU A 144 3.43 18.01 -3.88
CA GLU A 144 4.06 18.13 -5.21
C GLU A 144 4.05 16.80 -5.97
N CYS A 145 4.02 15.66 -5.27
CA CYS A 145 3.95 14.35 -5.92
C CYS A 145 2.67 14.20 -6.75
N ILE A 146 1.58 14.79 -6.27
CA ILE A 146 0.27 14.77 -6.90
C ILE A 146 0.18 15.86 -7.97
N SER A 147 0.55 17.11 -7.64
CA SER A 147 0.37 18.25 -8.55
C SER A 147 1.30 18.24 -9.76
N ARG A 148 2.50 17.66 -9.65
CA ARG A 148 3.50 17.64 -10.73
C ARG A 148 3.53 16.36 -11.54
N ARG A 149 2.52 15.48 -11.39
CA ARG A 149 2.48 14.15 -12.04
C ARG A 149 3.73 13.30 -11.75
N ALA A 150 4.41 13.52 -10.61
CA ALA A 150 5.65 12.82 -10.30
C ALA A 150 5.43 11.31 -10.19
N LEU A 151 4.29 10.89 -9.64
CA LEU A 151 3.91 9.48 -9.50
C LEU A 151 3.65 8.81 -10.86
N THR A 152 3.08 9.56 -11.81
CA THR A 152 2.65 9.01 -13.10
C THR A 152 3.66 9.27 -14.22
N GLN A 153 4.81 9.90 -13.94
CA GLN A 153 5.79 10.30 -14.96
C GLN A 153 6.34 9.12 -15.78
N LYS A 154 6.41 7.93 -15.16
CA LYS A 154 6.91 6.71 -15.80
C LYS A 154 5.81 5.88 -16.47
N LEU A 155 4.56 6.33 -16.42
CA LEU A 155 3.42 5.62 -16.98
C LEU A 155 3.17 6.04 -18.44
N ARG A 156 2.74 5.08 -19.25
CA ARG A 156 2.18 5.33 -20.58
C ARG A 156 0.95 6.24 -20.49
N TYR A 157 0.75 7.05 -21.53
CA TYR A 157 -0.41 7.94 -21.64
C TYR A 157 -1.73 7.16 -21.50
N GLY A 158 -2.65 7.68 -20.67
CA GLY A 158 -3.96 7.06 -20.41
C GLY A 158 -3.98 6.01 -19.30
N ALA A 159 -2.83 5.61 -18.75
CA ALA A 159 -2.80 4.74 -17.58
C ALA A 159 -3.39 5.43 -16.35
N LYS A 160 -4.31 4.76 -15.66
CA LYS A 160 -4.97 5.27 -14.47
C LYS A 160 -4.36 4.63 -13.23
N VAL A 161 -3.94 5.47 -12.30
CA VAL A 161 -3.50 5.07 -10.96
C VAL A 161 -4.29 5.86 -9.95
N THR A 162 -4.89 5.16 -9.00
CA THR A 162 -5.60 5.78 -7.89
C THR A 162 -4.66 5.87 -6.69
N VAL A 163 -4.64 7.00 -6.01
CA VAL A 163 -3.84 7.21 -4.79
C VAL A 163 -4.79 7.41 -3.62
N VAL A 164 -4.67 6.55 -2.61
CA VAL A 164 -5.34 6.65 -1.32
C VAL A 164 -4.32 7.11 -0.30
N ALA A 165 -4.55 8.29 0.27
CA ALA A 165 -3.65 8.88 1.26
C ALA A 165 -4.44 9.27 2.51
N LEU A 166 -3.94 8.89 3.69
CA LEU A 166 -4.53 9.40 4.94
C LEU A 166 -4.35 10.93 5.06
N ARG A 167 -3.28 11.48 4.49
CA ARG A 167 -3.02 12.92 4.46
C ARG A 167 -2.12 13.33 3.31
N VAL A 168 -2.40 14.53 2.79
CA VAL A 168 -1.48 15.28 1.94
C VAL A 168 -0.67 16.27 2.77
N SER A 169 0.65 16.28 2.62
CA SER A 169 1.59 17.14 3.34
C SER A 169 2.19 18.19 2.40
N GLN A 170 2.17 19.47 2.81
CA GLN A 170 2.89 20.53 2.09
C GLN A 170 4.40 20.44 2.34
N ASN A 171 4.80 19.96 3.53
CA ASN A 171 6.20 19.83 3.89
C ASN A 171 6.84 18.68 3.11
N LYS A 172 7.97 18.98 2.45
CA LYS A 172 8.88 18.01 1.88
C LYS A 172 10.02 17.80 2.87
N TYR A 173 10.10 16.61 3.44
CA TYR A 173 11.12 16.28 4.43
C TYR A 173 11.54 14.83 4.27
N THR A 174 12.85 14.61 4.11
CA THR A 174 13.43 13.27 4.11
C THR A 174 14.00 13.04 5.51
N GLY A 175 13.36 12.15 6.27
CA GLY A 175 13.85 11.75 7.59
C GLY A 175 15.24 11.13 7.51
N ARG A 176 16.04 11.32 8.56
CA ARG A 176 17.35 10.70 8.76
C ARG A 176 17.48 10.29 10.22
N GLY A 177 18.08 9.13 10.49
CA GLY A 177 18.30 8.65 11.86
C GLY A 177 16.99 8.57 12.67
N SER A 178 16.86 9.40 13.70
CA SER A 178 15.72 9.45 14.62
C SER A 178 14.41 9.96 14.01
N THR A 179 14.43 10.61 12.85
CA THR A 179 13.22 11.08 12.15
C THR A 179 12.82 10.22 10.95
N ASP A 180 13.64 9.23 10.59
CA ASP A 180 13.31 8.27 9.53
C ASP A 180 12.18 7.33 9.99
N THR A 181 11.17 7.15 9.13
CA THR A 181 10.00 6.34 9.47
C THR A 181 10.38 4.87 9.62
N GLY A 182 11.22 4.33 8.73
CA GLY A 182 11.67 2.94 8.81
C GLY A 182 12.46 2.68 10.10
N ASN A 183 13.40 3.56 10.44
CA ASN A 183 14.21 3.43 11.64
C ASN A 183 13.39 3.50 12.92
N ARG A 184 12.40 4.42 12.98
CA ARG A 184 11.50 4.51 14.14
C ARG A 184 10.58 3.29 14.26
N LEU A 185 10.12 2.72 13.15
CA LEU A 185 9.26 1.53 13.16
C LEU A 185 9.98 0.31 13.76
N PHE A 186 11.28 0.16 13.49
CA PHE A 186 12.04 -1.02 13.88
C PHE A 186 13.10 -0.76 14.96
N ASN A 187 13.05 0.40 15.62
CA ASN A 187 14.03 0.84 16.63
C ASN A 187 15.49 0.76 16.15
N THR A 188 15.72 1.01 14.86
CA THR A 188 17.05 1.00 14.24
C THR A 188 17.60 2.41 14.02
N THR A 189 17.30 3.35 14.92
CA THR A 189 17.68 4.77 14.77
C THR A 189 19.18 5.03 14.91
N SER A 190 19.94 4.05 15.41
CA SER A 190 21.41 4.05 15.43
C SER A 190 22.04 3.56 14.12
N LEU A 191 21.26 2.94 13.22
CA LEU A 191 21.73 2.54 11.91
C LEU A 191 21.75 3.74 10.96
N PRO A 192 22.73 3.81 10.04
CA PRO A 192 22.82 4.86 9.03
C PRO A 192 21.59 4.93 8.12
#